data_AF-A0A937ZHR6-F1
#
_entry.id   AF-A0A937ZHR6-F1
#
_cell.length_a   1.000
_cell.length_b   1.000
_cell.length_c   1.000
_cell.angle_alpha   90.00
_cell.angle_beta   90.00
_cell.angle_gamma   90.00
#
_symmetry.space_group_name_H-M   'P 1'
#
loop_
_entity.id
_entity.type
_entity.pdbx_description
1 polymer ?
#
loop_
_entity_poly.entity_id
_entity_poly.type
_entity_poly.pdbx_seq_one_letter_code
_entity_poly.pdbx_strand_id
1 'polypeptide(L)'
;MRAVLAAFSLVVMMTAAAQAQQARPAPRIVGGYVSGREYMDMDGMEKLAYLRGLFDGMFLAPAFGAANEDVDWLIACTGEVGIEDFRRHLFEYVRTRDELWNNRSPVKAFRAVRDLCAQRAKK
;
A
#
# COMPACT_ATOMS: atom_id res chain seq x y z
N MET A 1 -44.30 7.43 -27.99
CA MET A 1 -44.23 6.48 -26.85
C MET A 1 -42.96 5.62 -26.85
N ARG A 2 -42.57 4.97 -27.96
CA ARG A 2 -41.35 4.13 -28.04
C ARG A 2 -40.03 4.87 -27.72
N ALA A 3 -39.86 6.10 -28.19
CA ALA A 3 -38.65 6.89 -27.93
C ALA A 3 -38.49 7.32 -26.45
N VAL A 4 -39.63 7.58 -25.77
CA VAL A 4 -39.64 7.94 -24.35
C VAL A 4 -39.28 6.75 -23.46
N LEU A 5 -39.78 5.56 -23.81
CA LEU A 5 -39.43 4.30 -23.14
C LEU A 5 -37.94 3.96 -23.31
N ALA A 6 -37.37 4.18 -24.51
CA ALA A 6 -35.95 3.94 -24.76
C ALA A 6 -35.05 4.90 -23.96
N ALA A 7 -35.42 6.18 -23.87
CA ALA A 7 -34.70 7.18 -23.09
C ALA A 7 -34.76 6.88 -21.58
N PHE A 8 -35.91 6.44 -21.08
CA PHE A 8 -36.08 6.08 -19.67
C PHE A 8 -35.24 4.86 -19.29
N SER A 9 -35.19 3.83 -20.15
CA SER A 9 -34.34 2.65 -19.95
C SER A 9 -32.85 2.99 -19.90
N LEU A 10 -32.40 3.94 -20.73
CA LEU A 10 -31.00 4.37 -20.75
C LEU A 10 -30.60 5.07 -19.43
N VAL A 11 -31.48 5.91 -18.90
CA VAL A 11 -31.26 6.62 -17.62
C VAL A 11 -31.23 5.64 -16.44
N VAL A 12 -32.08 4.60 -16.44
CA VAL A 12 -32.07 3.56 -15.42
C VAL A 12 -30.80 2.70 -15.46
N MET A 13 -30.29 2.39 -16.66
CA MET A 13 -29.02 1.66 -16.79
C MET A 13 -27.81 2.49 -16.35
N MET A 14 -27.80 3.80 -16.62
CA MET A 14 -26.73 4.70 -16.17
C MET A 14 -26.69 4.87 -14.64
N THR A 15 -27.85 4.89 -13.98
CA THR A 15 -27.93 5.01 -12.51
C THR A 15 -27.53 3.71 -11.80
N ALA A 16 -27.86 2.55 -12.37
CA ALA A 16 -27.43 1.25 -11.84
C ALA A 16 -25.90 1.05 -11.92
N ALA A 17 -25.26 1.53 -13.00
CA ALA A 17 -23.80 1.47 -13.14
C ALA A 17 -23.07 2.35 -12.11
N ALA A 18 -23.64 3.50 -11.74
CA ALA A 18 -23.08 4.37 -10.71
C ALA A 18 -23.19 3.78 -9.29
N GLN A 19 -24.25 3.01 -9.00
CA GLN A 19 -24.43 2.35 -7.70
C GLN A 19 -23.60 1.06 -7.54
N ALA A 20 -23.16 0.45 -8.64
CA ALA A 20 -22.26 -0.71 -8.63
C ALA A 20 -20.80 -0.35 -8.29
N GLN A 21 -20.47 0.95 -8.23
CA GLN A 21 -19.26 1.43 -7.57
C GLN A 21 -19.46 1.29 -6.04
N GLN A 22 -19.60 0.05 -5.56
CA GLN A 22 -19.55 -0.26 -4.14
C GLN A 22 -18.26 0.35 -3.59
N ALA A 23 -18.42 1.42 -2.81
CA ALA A 23 -17.33 2.02 -2.07
C ALA A 23 -16.68 0.88 -1.28
N ARG A 24 -15.46 0.50 -1.68
CA ARG A 24 -14.69 -0.47 -0.91
C ARG A 24 -14.62 0.07 0.51
N PRO A 25 -14.90 -0.75 1.54
CA PRO A 25 -14.81 -0.27 2.90
C PRO A 25 -13.40 0.29 3.09
N ALA A 26 -13.31 1.57 3.45
CA ALA A 26 -12.03 2.24 3.61
C ALA A 26 -11.14 1.42 4.56
N PRO A 27 -9.83 1.29 4.25
CA PRO A 27 -8.92 0.55 5.11
C PRO A 27 -9.00 1.11 6.54
N ARG A 28 -9.35 0.26 7.51
CA ARG A 28 -9.48 0.69 8.90
C ARG A 28 -8.11 0.69 9.56
N ILE A 29 -7.71 1.84 10.07
CA ILE A 29 -6.51 1.99 10.88
C ILE A 29 -6.86 1.58 12.32
N VAL A 30 -6.75 0.29 12.64
CA VAL A 30 -6.93 -0.21 14.01
C VAL A 30 -5.58 -0.22 14.70
N GLY A 31 -5.41 0.63 15.72
CA GLY A 31 -4.15 0.76 16.46
C GLY A 31 -3.00 1.34 15.65
N GLY A 32 -3.28 2.08 14.57
CA GLY A 32 -2.26 2.74 13.75
C GLY A 32 -1.73 1.93 12.57
N TYR A 33 -2.19 0.69 12.34
CA TYR A 33 -1.54 -0.19 11.38
C TYR A 33 -2.47 -1.02 10.48
N VAL A 34 -1.96 -1.34 9.29
CA VAL A 34 -2.62 -2.08 8.21
C VAL A 34 -2.16 -3.54 8.25
N SER A 35 -3.07 -4.51 8.21
CA SER A 35 -2.76 -5.94 8.07
C SER A 35 -2.26 -6.29 6.67
N GLY A 36 -1.64 -7.46 6.50
CA GLY A 36 -1.27 -7.95 5.16
C GLY A 36 -2.49 -8.04 4.23
N ARG A 37 -3.64 -8.54 4.73
CA ARG A 37 -4.89 -8.63 3.97
C ARG A 37 -5.41 -7.27 3.53
N GLU A 38 -5.51 -6.31 4.46
CA GLU A 38 -5.92 -4.95 4.14
C GLU A 38 -4.97 -4.32 3.10
N TYR A 39 -3.66 -4.54 3.22
CA TYR A 39 -2.69 -4.10 2.21
C TYR A 39 -2.91 -4.77 0.85
N MET A 40 -3.27 -6.05 0.79
CA MET A 40 -3.55 -6.73 -0.48
C MET A 40 -4.80 -6.18 -1.18
N ASP A 41 -5.82 -5.83 -0.39
CA ASP A 41 -7.10 -5.29 -0.87
C ASP A 41 -7.02 -3.83 -1.36
N MET A 42 -5.98 -3.09 -0.95
CA MET A 42 -5.71 -1.73 -1.40
C MET A 42 -5.51 -1.64 -2.91
N ASP A 43 -5.93 -0.53 -3.52
CA ASP A 43 -5.56 -0.19 -4.89
C ASP A 43 -4.08 0.27 -5.00
N GLY A 44 -3.66 0.60 -6.22
CA GLY A 44 -2.28 1.04 -6.48
C GLY A 44 -1.91 2.34 -5.75
N MET A 45 -2.83 3.29 -5.67
CA MET A 45 -2.59 4.59 -5.03
C MET A 45 -2.57 4.48 -3.51
N GLU A 46 -3.46 3.68 -2.94
CA GLU A 46 -3.49 3.38 -1.50
C GLU A 46 -2.19 2.67 -1.06
N LYS A 47 -1.68 1.72 -1.86
CA LYS A 47 -0.38 1.06 -1.60
C LYS A 47 0.79 2.04 -1.63
N LEU A 48 0.79 2.99 -2.57
CA LEU A 48 1.82 4.03 -2.64
C LEU A 48 1.75 4.98 -1.44
N ALA A 49 0.54 5.39 -1.05
CA ALA A 49 0.34 6.24 0.12
C ALA A 49 0.82 5.54 1.41
N TYR A 50 0.50 4.25 1.57
CA TYR A 50 1.00 3.43 2.68
C TYR A 50 2.54 3.41 2.71
N LEU A 51 3.20 3.20 1.57
CA LEU A 51 4.65 3.21 1.50
C LEU A 51 5.25 4.57 1.82
N ARG A 52 4.67 5.66 1.32
CA ARG A 52 5.13 7.03 1.66
C ARG A 52 5.08 7.25 3.17
N GLY A 53 3.95 6.96 3.81
CA GLY A 53 3.83 7.09 5.26
C GLY A 53 4.81 6.18 6.02
N LEU A 54 5.09 4.98 5.52
CA LEU A 54 6.10 4.09 6.07
C LEU A 54 7.51 4.71 5.99
N PHE A 55 7.90 5.23 4.82
CA PHE A 55 9.19 5.88 4.63
C PHE A 55 9.31 7.16 5.45
N ASP A 56 8.29 8.01 5.46
CA ASP A 56 8.25 9.22 6.29
C ASP A 56 8.46 8.86 7.77
N GLY A 57 7.79 7.82 8.27
CA GLY A 57 7.98 7.34 9.64
C GLY A 57 9.40 6.83 9.92
N MET A 58 10.01 6.12 8.97
CA MET A 58 11.40 5.63 9.12
C MET A 58 12.42 6.77 9.05
N PHE A 59 12.26 7.72 8.12
CA PHE A 59 13.16 8.87 7.99
C PHE A 59 13.02 9.88 9.12
N LEU A 60 11.84 9.97 9.75
CA LEU A 60 11.60 10.84 10.89
C LEU A 60 12.04 10.22 12.22
N ALA A 61 12.37 8.91 12.26
CA ALA A 61 12.77 8.21 13.47
C ALA A 61 13.91 8.88 14.28
N PRO A 62 14.95 9.49 13.67
CA PRO A 62 16.00 10.18 14.43
C PRO A 62 15.49 11.37 15.24
N ALA A 63 14.43 12.05 14.78
CA ALA A 63 13.80 13.12 15.55
C ALA A 63 13.10 12.61 16.83
N PHE A 64 12.91 11.29 16.94
CA PHE A 64 12.37 10.60 18.11
C PHE A 64 13.42 9.77 18.87
N GLY A 65 14.72 9.99 18.61
CA GLY A 65 15.81 9.41 19.39
C GLY A 65 16.46 8.16 18.81
N ALA A 66 16.13 7.75 17.58
CA ALA A 66 16.95 6.78 16.86
C ALA A 66 18.32 7.39 16.49
N ALA A 67 19.38 6.58 16.42
CA ALA A 67 20.66 7.08 15.95
C ALA A 67 20.57 7.37 14.43
N ASN A 68 21.25 8.41 13.95
CA ASN A 68 21.27 8.70 12.50
C ASN A 68 21.84 7.52 11.70
N GLU A 69 22.86 6.86 12.26
CA GLU A 69 23.50 5.66 11.70
C GLU A 69 22.50 4.51 11.45
N ASP A 70 21.40 4.44 12.22
CA ASP A 70 20.34 3.44 12.04
C ASP A 70 19.50 3.68 10.77
N VAL A 71 19.59 4.87 10.18
CA VAL A 71 18.82 5.31 8.99
C VAL A 71 19.72 5.47 7.75
N ASP A 72 21.04 5.52 7.89
CA ASP A 72 21.98 5.70 6.77
C ASP A 72 21.81 4.63 5.67
N TRP A 73 21.63 3.37 6.06
CA TRP A 73 21.40 2.27 5.10
C TRP A 73 20.11 2.48 4.28
N LEU A 74 19.09 3.09 4.90
CA LEU A 74 17.81 3.36 4.26
C LEU A 74 17.96 4.49 3.25
N ILE A 75 18.66 5.56 3.62
CA ILE A 75 18.98 6.68 2.71
C ILE A 75 19.75 6.17 1.50
N ALA A 76 20.83 5.41 1.73
CA ALA A 76 21.64 4.85 0.66
C ALA A 76 20.83 3.97 -0.30
N CYS A 77 20.00 3.06 0.23
CA CYS A 77 19.18 2.19 -0.59
C CYS A 77 18.10 2.95 -1.39
N THR A 78 17.38 3.86 -0.74
CA THR A 78 16.26 4.58 -1.36
C THR A 78 16.71 5.62 -2.39
N GLY A 79 17.97 6.07 -2.35
CA GLY A 79 18.56 6.92 -3.39
C GLY A 79 18.62 6.26 -4.77
N GLU A 80 18.61 4.93 -4.83
CA GLU A 80 18.76 4.16 -6.08
C GLU A 80 17.51 3.34 -6.46
N VAL A 81 16.53 3.24 -5.54
CA VAL A 81 15.36 2.38 -5.71
C VAL A 81 14.09 3.23 -5.76
N GLY A 82 13.38 3.18 -6.88
CA GLY A 82 12.11 3.88 -7.05
C GLY A 82 11.00 3.31 -6.15
N ILE A 83 10.05 4.16 -5.74
CA ILE A 83 8.91 3.77 -4.88
C ILE A 83 8.06 2.63 -5.48
N GLU A 84 7.97 2.54 -6.80
CA GLU A 84 7.26 1.47 -7.51
C GLU A 84 7.91 0.09 -7.33
N ASP A 85 9.24 0.05 -7.20
CA ASP A 85 9.96 -1.19 -6.94
C ASP A 85 9.71 -1.67 -5.51
N PHE A 86 9.68 -0.75 -4.54
CA PHE A 86 9.25 -1.07 -3.18
C PHE A 86 7.80 -1.55 -3.13
N ARG A 87 6.88 -0.93 -3.88
CA ARG A 87 5.47 -1.36 -3.97
C ARG A 87 5.36 -2.78 -4.50
N ARG A 88 6.02 -3.05 -5.62
CA ARG A 88 6.03 -4.37 -6.24
C ARG A 88 6.64 -5.41 -5.31
N HIS A 89 7.78 -5.09 -4.69
CA HIS A 89 8.45 -6.00 -3.78
C HIS A 89 7.62 -6.28 -2.52
N LEU A 90 7.04 -5.26 -1.87
CA LEU A 90 6.19 -5.45 -0.70
C LEU A 90 4.95 -6.27 -1.02
N PHE A 91 4.33 -6.05 -2.19
CA PHE A 91 3.22 -6.87 -2.66
C PHE A 91 3.60 -8.34 -2.76
N GLU A 92 4.70 -8.65 -3.44
CA GLU A 92 5.20 -10.03 -3.54
C GLU A 92 5.59 -10.61 -2.17
N TYR A 93 6.24 -9.79 -1.32
CA TYR A 93 6.68 -10.19 0.01
C TYR A 93 5.53 -10.65 0.90
N VAL A 94 4.39 -9.94 0.87
CA VAL A 94 3.17 -10.30 1.62
C VAL A 94 2.39 -11.41 0.93
N ARG A 95 2.26 -11.37 -0.40
CA ARG A 95 1.52 -12.37 -1.18
C ARG A 95 2.06 -13.79 -0.96
N THR A 96 3.37 -13.93 -0.85
CA THR A 96 4.06 -15.22 -0.75
C THR A 96 4.21 -15.76 0.68
N ARG A 97 3.67 -15.06 1.68
CA ARG A 97 3.86 -15.35 3.11
C ARG A 97 2.53 -15.21 3.86
N ASP A 98 1.82 -16.32 3.99
CA ASP A 98 0.48 -16.37 4.58
C ASP A 98 0.46 -15.97 6.06
N GLU A 99 1.56 -16.18 6.78
CA GLU A 99 1.76 -15.75 8.16
C GLU A 99 1.67 -14.23 8.35
N LEU A 100 1.85 -13.46 7.26
CA LEU A 100 1.77 -12.00 7.28
C LEU A 100 0.36 -11.46 7.04
N TRP A 101 -0.59 -12.29 6.60
CA TRP A 101 -1.89 -11.81 6.13
C TRP A 101 -2.71 -11.16 7.25
N ASN A 102 -2.74 -11.78 8.44
CA ASN A 102 -3.44 -11.23 9.61
C ASN A 102 -2.51 -10.34 10.47
N ASN A 103 -1.23 -10.25 10.12
CA ASN A 103 -0.24 -9.51 10.88
C ASN A 103 -0.38 -8.00 10.66
N ARG A 104 -0.82 -7.26 11.69
CA ARG A 104 -0.93 -5.80 11.67
C ARG A 104 0.37 -5.06 11.97
N SER A 105 1.41 -5.71 12.49
CA SER A 105 2.68 -5.05 12.82
C SER A 105 3.31 -4.35 11.59
N PRO A 106 3.81 -3.11 11.72
CA PRO A 106 4.51 -2.42 10.62
C PRO A 106 5.85 -3.08 10.28
N VAL A 107 6.39 -3.91 11.20
CA VAL A 107 7.67 -4.61 11.04
C VAL A 107 7.68 -5.49 9.78
N LYS A 108 6.53 -6.00 9.32
CA LYS A 108 6.47 -6.76 8.05
C LYS A 108 6.92 -5.92 6.85
N ALA A 109 6.52 -4.65 6.79
CA ALA A 109 6.84 -3.77 5.69
C ALA A 109 8.29 -3.28 5.80
N PHE A 110 8.75 -2.99 7.02
CA PHE A 110 10.16 -2.74 7.29
C PHE A 110 11.06 -3.90 6.83
N ARG A 111 10.69 -5.16 7.14
CA ARG A 111 11.43 -6.35 6.70
C ARG A 111 11.45 -6.49 5.18
N ALA A 112 10.35 -6.19 4.49
CA ALA A 112 10.31 -6.19 3.04
C ALA A 112 11.22 -5.11 2.44
N VAL A 113 11.25 -3.90 3.01
CA VAL A 113 12.20 -2.84 2.60
C VAL A 113 13.64 -3.30 2.76
N ARG A 114 13.97 -3.88 3.93
CA ARG A 114 15.31 -4.43 4.19
C ARG A 114 15.69 -5.56 3.22
N ASP A 115 14.76 -6.46 2.91
CA ASP A 115 14.97 -7.55 1.95
C ASP A 115 15.30 -7.00 0.56
N LEU A 116 14.51 -6.04 0.06
CA LEU A 116 14.80 -5.40 -1.23
C LEU A 116 16.16 -4.71 -1.25
N CYS A 117 16.48 -3.94 -0.21
CA CYS A 117 17.77 -3.25 -0.13
C CYS A 117 18.95 -4.23 -0.10
N ALA A 118 18.82 -5.33 0.65
CA ALA A 118 19.84 -6.39 0.68
C ALA A 118 19.99 -7.10 -0.68
N GLN A 119 18.91 -7.25 -1.45
CA GLN A 119 18.96 -7.81 -2.80
C GLN A 119 19.64 -6.88 -3.80
N ARG A 120 19.52 -5.56 -3.63
CA ARG A 120 20.17 -4.56 -4.47
C ARG A 120 21.66 -4.42 -4.18
N ALA A 121 22.07 -4.47 -2.91
CA ALA A 121 23.47 -4.38 -2.51
C ALA A 121 24.34 -5.58 -2.97
N LYS A 122 23.73 -6.68 -3.41
CA LYS A 122 24.43 -7.88 -3.93
C LYS A 122 24.64 -7.86 -5.45
N LYS A 123 24.04 -6.90 -6.15
CA LYS A 123 24.16 -6.74 -7.61
C LYS A 123 25.25 -5.73 -7.93
#